data_AF-A0A7V8YIK8-F1
#
_entry.id   AF-A0A7V8YIK8-F1
#
_cell.length_a   1.000
_cell.length_b   1.000
_cell.length_c   1.000
_cell.angle_alpha   90.00
_cell.angle_beta   90.00
_cell.angle_gamma   90.00
#
_symmetry.space_group_name_H-M   'P 1'
#
loop_
_entity.id
_entity.type
_entity.pdbx_description
1 polymer ?
#
loop_
_entity_poly.entity_id
_entity_poly.type
_entity_poly.pdbx_seq_one_letter_code
_entity_poly.pdbx_strand_id
1 'polypeptide(L)'
;RAAIDAYRTPALQQAVALAVADGTVIAMNVMDEPHVAGQGDGVGGGIGNTWGPPGTMTKLRVDSMCAYVKGVFSTTPTVVSHQWQVFEPTRAYRQCDGPVSIYSARSGELTAWRAGAQAMAARDGHLTMFGLNWINGGTQDKDATWDCRTEGGVIGENRPNCAPTPTQVASWLLALCPRSAGGCLIWTDDGTTAGRNAGALQTVRDSLARLPAVPLRRRP
;
A
#
# COMPACT_ATOMS: atom_id res chain seq x y z
N ARG A 1 -4.97 -8.71 26.15
CA ARG A 1 -5.44 -7.35 25.82
C ARG A 1 -4.67 -6.88 24.59
N ALA A 2 -5.32 -6.32 23.58
CA ALA A 2 -4.62 -5.84 22.38
C ALA A 2 -3.95 -4.49 22.68
N ALA A 3 -2.81 -4.18 22.04
CA ALA A 3 -2.12 -2.91 22.25
C ALA A 3 -3.02 -1.69 21.95
N ILE A 4 -3.90 -1.82 20.96
CA ILE A 4 -4.85 -0.76 20.59
C ILE A 4 -5.84 -0.40 21.71
N ASP A 5 -6.06 -1.28 22.69
CA ASP A 5 -6.94 -1.02 23.83
C ASP A 5 -6.39 0.06 24.76
N ALA A 6 -5.10 0.37 24.69
CA ALA A 6 -4.50 1.49 25.41
C ALA A 6 -4.94 2.84 24.83
N TYR A 7 -5.37 2.88 23.56
CA TYR A 7 -5.81 4.11 22.90
C TYR A 7 -7.32 4.35 22.99
N ARG A 8 -8.07 3.46 23.65
CA ARG A 8 -9.53 3.61 23.85
C ARG A 8 -9.83 4.61 24.98
N THR A 9 -9.41 5.85 24.79
CA THR A 9 -9.73 6.98 25.67
C THR A 9 -10.51 8.04 24.90
N PRO A 10 -11.46 8.76 25.53
CA PRO A 10 -12.21 9.81 24.83
C PRO A 10 -11.31 10.86 24.17
N ALA A 11 -10.22 11.24 24.84
CA ALA A 11 -9.27 12.23 24.33
C ALA A 11 -8.56 11.75 23.05
N LEU A 12 -8.08 10.50 23.00
CA LEU A 12 -7.41 9.97 21.81
C LEU A 12 -8.38 9.70 20.67
N GLN A 13 -9.59 9.22 20.97
CA GLN A 13 -10.64 9.03 19.97
C GLN A 13 -11.03 10.36 19.32
N GLN A 14 -11.19 11.41 20.12
CA GLN A 14 -11.48 12.76 19.62
C GLN A 14 -10.31 13.32 18.80
N ALA A 15 -9.07 13.18 19.28
CA ALA A 15 -7.90 13.66 18.55
C ALA A 15 -7.76 12.99 17.17
N VAL A 16 -7.96 11.66 17.10
CA VAL A 16 -7.96 10.94 15.83
C VAL A 16 -9.12 11.38 14.94
N ALA A 17 -10.32 11.57 15.49
CA ALA A 17 -11.47 12.02 14.70
C ALA A 17 -11.24 13.42 14.09
N LEU A 18 -10.62 14.35 14.85
CA LEU A 18 -10.23 15.66 14.34
C LEU A 18 -9.17 15.55 13.23
N ALA A 19 -8.15 14.71 13.44
CA ALA A 19 -7.10 14.47 12.45
C ALA A 19 -7.63 13.77 11.18
N VAL A 20 -8.69 12.98 11.27
CA VAL A 20 -9.38 12.44 10.08
C VAL A 20 -10.17 13.54 9.37
N ALA A 21 -10.85 14.40 10.12
CA ALA A 21 -11.65 15.49 9.57
C ALA A 21 -10.81 16.55 8.84
N ASP A 22 -9.59 16.83 9.32
CA ASP A 22 -8.65 17.76 8.68
C ASP A 22 -7.74 17.12 7.62
N GLY A 23 -7.81 15.79 7.45
CA GLY A 23 -7.05 15.03 6.46
C GLY A 23 -5.62 14.67 6.87
N THR A 24 -5.21 14.98 8.11
CA THR A 24 -3.92 14.54 8.67
C THR A 24 -3.83 13.01 8.75
N VAL A 25 -4.93 12.36 9.13
CA VAL A 25 -5.06 10.89 9.13
C VAL A 25 -5.98 10.47 7.99
N ILE A 26 -5.42 9.78 6.99
CA ILE A 26 -6.18 9.31 5.82
C ILE A 26 -6.80 7.92 6.02
N ALA A 27 -6.12 7.03 6.75
CA ALA A 27 -6.58 5.68 7.05
C ALA A 27 -5.74 5.05 8.17
N MET A 28 -6.25 3.97 8.77
CA MET A 28 -5.51 3.06 9.64
C MET A 28 -5.28 1.74 8.93
N ASN A 29 -4.02 1.38 8.71
CA ASN A 29 -3.67 0.06 8.20
C ASN A 29 -3.65 -0.96 9.35
N VAL A 30 -4.49 -1.99 9.29
CA VAL A 30 -4.59 -3.00 10.36
C VAL A 30 -3.55 -4.12 10.21
N MET A 31 -3.01 -4.32 9.00
CA MET A 31 -2.06 -5.38 8.73
C MET A 31 -1.30 -5.11 7.43
N ASP A 32 -0.01 -5.36 7.48
CA ASP A 32 0.84 -5.38 6.30
C ASP A 32 0.94 -6.81 5.74
N GLU A 33 0.72 -7.01 4.44
CA GLU A 33 0.86 -8.27 3.72
C GLU A 33 0.30 -9.51 4.47
N PRO A 34 -1.04 -9.66 4.60
CA PRO A 34 -1.68 -10.86 5.18
C PRO A 34 -1.35 -12.16 4.43
N HIS A 35 -0.76 -12.03 3.24
CA HIS A 35 -0.20 -13.10 2.44
C HIS A 35 1.27 -12.78 2.15
N VAL A 36 2.20 -13.43 2.82
CA VAL A 36 3.61 -13.45 2.39
C VAL A 36 3.93 -14.90 2.08
N ALA A 37 3.95 -15.29 0.81
CA ALA A 37 4.38 -16.63 0.41
C ALA A 37 5.83 -16.56 -0.08
N GLY A 38 6.80 -16.84 0.80
CA GLY A 38 8.26 -16.64 0.59
C GLY A 38 8.65 -15.14 0.51
N GLN A 39 9.83 -14.64 0.85
CA GLN A 39 11.12 -15.16 1.25
C GLN A 39 11.37 -14.85 2.73
N GLY A 40 11.23 -15.84 3.62
CA GLY A 40 11.83 -15.75 4.95
C GLY A 40 13.36 -15.69 4.82
N ASP A 41 14.02 -15.21 5.86
CA ASP A 41 15.46 -14.98 6.09
C ASP A 41 16.41 -16.18 5.92
N GLY A 42 16.11 -17.11 5.01
CA GLY A 42 17.12 -17.95 4.41
C GLY A 42 17.64 -19.10 5.27
N VAL A 43 17.00 -19.44 6.39
CA VAL A 43 17.29 -20.70 7.10
C VAL A 43 16.23 -21.76 6.77
N GLY A 44 16.33 -22.34 5.57
CA GLY A 44 15.79 -23.68 5.26
C GLY A 44 14.27 -23.82 5.04
N GLY A 45 13.76 -23.40 3.89
CA GLY A 45 12.47 -23.91 3.39
C GLY A 45 11.25 -22.99 3.51
N GLY A 46 11.46 -21.66 3.57
CA GLY A 46 10.57 -20.66 2.97
C GLY A 46 9.08 -20.72 3.32
N ILE A 47 8.72 -20.88 4.59
CA ILE A 47 7.44 -20.34 5.06
C ILE A 47 7.66 -18.82 4.98
N GLY A 48 6.92 -18.10 4.13
CA GLY A 48 7.06 -16.64 4.10
C GLY A 48 6.75 -16.03 5.47
N ASN A 49 7.01 -14.74 5.65
CA ASN A 49 6.64 -14.00 6.87
C ASN A 49 5.10 -13.87 6.97
N THR A 50 4.40 -15.00 7.07
CA THR A 50 2.96 -15.04 7.23
C THR A 50 2.63 -14.72 8.67
N TRP A 51 1.65 -13.85 8.90
CA TRP A 51 1.13 -13.47 10.22
C TRP A 51 0.40 -14.61 10.98
N GLY A 52 0.65 -15.85 10.60
CA GLY A 52 0.08 -17.08 11.13
C GLY A 52 0.41 -18.29 10.25
N PRO A 53 -0.03 -19.51 10.63
CA PRO A 53 0.14 -20.68 9.78
C PRO A 53 -0.44 -20.49 8.38
N PRO A 54 0.08 -21.18 7.34
CA PRO A 54 -0.44 -21.09 5.98
C PRO A 54 -1.97 -21.26 5.92
N GLY A 55 -2.63 -20.38 5.16
CA GLY A 55 -4.09 -20.39 5.00
C GLY A 55 -4.89 -19.84 6.18
N THR A 56 -4.27 -19.47 7.31
CA THR A 56 -5.00 -18.95 8.49
C THR A 56 -5.26 -17.45 8.45
N MET A 57 -4.51 -16.70 7.64
CA MET A 57 -4.78 -15.31 7.34
C MET A 57 -5.71 -15.25 6.14
N THR A 58 -7.00 -15.05 6.39
CA THR A 58 -8.05 -14.86 5.39
C THR A 58 -8.61 -13.44 5.49
N LYS A 59 -9.29 -12.96 4.44
CA LYS A 59 -10.02 -11.69 4.46
C LYS A 59 -11.04 -11.62 5.60
N LEU A 60 -11.68 -12.73 5.94
CA LEU A 60 -12.59 -12.81 7.10
C LEU A 60 -11.86 -12.52 8.42
N ARG A 61 -10.65 -13.07 8.59
CA ARG A 61 -9.85 -12.82 9.78
C ARG A 61 -9.30 -11.39 9.83
N VAL A 62 -8.90 -10.84 8.69
CA VAL A 62 -8.49 -9.44 8.59
C VAL A 62 -9.68 -8.50 8.85
N ASP A 63 -10.88 -8.85 8.36
CA ASP A 63 -12.11 -8.10 8.63
C ASP A 63 -12.42 -8.00 10.13
N SER A 64 -12.18 -9.06 10.91
CA SER A 64 -12.39 -8.99 12.35
C SER A 64 -11.44 -8.00 13.03
N MET A 65 -10.21 -7.84 12.50
CA MET A 65 -9.28 -6.80 12.94
C MET A 65 -9.79 -5.41 12.55
N CYS A 66 -10.26 -5.23 11.31
CA CYS A 66 -10.87 -3.97 10.87
C CYS A 66 -12.08 -3.58 11.73
N ALA A 67 -12.97 -4.52 12.05
CA ALA A 67 -14.09 -4.29 12.95
C ALA A 67 -13.63 -3.89 14.36
N TYR A 68 -12.59 -4.55 14.87
CA TYR A 68 -12.02 -4.22 16.17
C TYR A 68 -11.47 -2.79 16.23
N VAL A 69 -10.69 -2.39 15.21
CA VAL A 69 -10.14 -1.03 15.10
C VAL A 69 -11.26 0.00 14.94
N LYS A 70 -12.29 -0.26 14.13
CA LYS A 70 -13.46 0.62 13.99
C LYS A 70 -14.24 0.77 15.30
N GLY A 71 -14.23 -0.24 16.18
CA GLY A 71 -14.78 -0.15 17.53
C GLY A 71 -14.00 0.79 18.46
N VAL A 72 -12.74 1.13 18.13
CA VAL A 72 -11.94 2.14 18.84
C VAL A 72 -12.02 3.48 18.12
N PHE A 73 -11.85 3.53 16.80
CA PHE A 73 -11.83 4.74 15.99
C PHE A 73 -12.89 4.65 14.86
N SER A 74 -14.13 5.02 15.17
CA SER A 74 -15.28 4.77 14.29
C SER A 74 -15.32 5.64 13.02
N THR A 75 -14.68 6.80 13.05
CA THR A 75 -14.62 7.76 11.94
C THR A 75 -13.47 7.50 10.97
N THR A 76 -12.49 6.67 11.35
CA THR A 76 -11.28 6.46 10.56
C THR A 76 -11.50 5.34 9.52
N PRO A 77 -11.16 5.57 8.24
CA PRO A 77 -11.08 4.48 7.27
C PRO A 77 -10.09 3.41 7.73
N THR A 78 -10.46 2.13 7.71
CA THR A 78 -9.55 1.03 8.03
C THR A 78 -9.21 0.23 6.77
N VAL A 79 -7.93 0.07 6.53
CA VAL A 79 -7.40 -0.56 5.31
C VAL A 79 -6.42 -1.67 5.67
N VAL A 80 -6.01 -2.44 4.67
CA VAL A 80 -5.04 -3.52 4.79
C VAL A 80 -4.09 -3.46 3.60
N SER A 81 -2.79 -3.56 3.85
CA SER A 81 -1.80 -3.52 2.76
C SER A 81 -1.63 -4.90 2.15
N HIS A 82 -1.98 -5.04 0.87
CA HIS A 82 -1.74 -6.25 0.08
C HIS A 82 -1.95 -5.97 -1.41
N GLN A 83 -1.30 -6.75 -2.27
CA GLN A 83 -1.59 -6.71 -3.71
C GLN A 83 -3.01 -7.21 -3.99
N TRP A 84 -3.82 -6.43 -4.71
CA TRP A 84 -5.23 -6.71 -4.95
C TRP A 84 -5.50 -8.06 -5.60
N GLN A 85 -4.58 -8.51 -6.46
CA GLN A 85 -4.74 -9.71 -7.29
C GLN A 85 -4.32 -11.01 -6.58
N VAL A 86 -3.65 -10.93 -5.43
CA VAL A 86 -3.03 -12.11 -4.79
C VAL A 86 -3.82 -12.60 -3.59
N PHE A 87 -4.32 -11.70 -2.73
CA PHE A 87 -4.98 -12.10 -1.49
C PHE A 87 -6.48 -12.32 -1.65
N GLU A 88 -6.90 -13.59 -1.70
CA GLU A 88 -8.29 -14.02 -1.91
C GLU A 88 -9.03 -13.12 -2.93
N PRO A 89 -8.56 -13.03 -4.19
CA PRO A 89 -8.99 -11.99 -5.14
C PRO A 89 -10.48 -12.08 -5.52
N THR A 90 -11.11 -13.22 -5.26
CA THR A 90 -12.54 -13.48 -5.50
C THR A 90 -13.44 -13.17 -4.29
N ARG A 91 -12.86 -12.78 -3.14
CA ARG A 91 -13.61 -12.43 -1.92
C ARG A 91 -13.52 -10.93 -1.66
N ALA A 92 -14.58 -10.37 -1.08
CA ALA A 92 -14.65 -8.98 -0.66
C ALA A 92 -14.45 -8.86 0.86
N TYR A 93 -13.81 -7.77 1.30
CA TYR A 93 -13.93 -7.32 2.69
C TYR A 93 -15.35 -6.87 3.00
N ARG A 94 -15.76 -7.02 4.25
CA ARG A 94 -17.04 -6.53 4.81
C ARG A 94 -16.85 -5.43 5.83
N GLN A 95 -15.71 -5.43 6.50
CA GLN A 95 -15.41 -4.53 7.60
C GLN A 95 -14.25 -3.60 7.26
N CYS A 96 -13.24 -4.04 6.51
CA CYS A 96 -12.25 -3.11 5.97
C CYS A 96 -12.87 -2.23 4.87
N ASP A 97 -12.41 -0.99 4.77
CA ASP A 97 -12.83 -0.03 3.74
C ASP A 97 -12.10 -0.25 2.39
N GLY A 98 -11.10 -1.12 2.36
CA GLY A 98 -10.41 -1.56 1.13
C GLY A 98 -8.92 -1.87 1.33
N PRO A 99 -8.22 -2.30 0.26
CA PRO A 99 -6.79 -2.52 0.33
C PRO A 99 -5.97 -1.26 0.05
N VAL A 100 -4.76 -1.24 0.63
CA VAL A 100 -3.62 -0.48 0.10
C VAL A 100 -2.86 -1.43 -0.82
N SER A 101 -2.96 -1.21 -2.13
CA SER A 101 -2.28 -2.04 -3.12
C SER A 101 -0.99 -1.35 -3.53
N ILE A 102 0.15 -1.99 -3.27
CA ILE A 102 1.48 -1.44 -3.56
C ILE A 102 1.97 -1.99 -4.91
N TYR A 103 2.22 -1.11 -5.86
CA TYR A 103 2.76 -1.44 -7.18
C TYR A 103 4.28 -1.62 -7.14
N SER A 104 4.75 -2.52 -7.98
CA SER A 104 6.14 -2.65 -8.41
C SER A 104 6.15 -3.06 -9.88
N ALA A 105 7.17 -2.72 -10.65
CA ALA A 105 7.31 -3.06 -12.07
C ALA A 105 7.17 -4.56 -12.35
N ARG A 106 7.64 -5.41 -11.43
CA ARG A 106 7.45 -6.87 -11.48
C ARG A 106 5.98 -7.32 -11.42
N SER A 107 5.06 -6.43 -11.07
CA SER A 107 3.61 -6.68 -11.05
C SER A 107 2.96 -6.54 -12.42
N GLY A 108 3.72 -6.17 -13.45
CA GLY A 108 3.26 -5.99 -14.83
C GLY A 108 3.06 -4.53 -15.21
N GLU A 109 2.38 -4.31 -16.33
CA GLU A 109 2.11 -2.97 -16.86
C GLU A 109 1.25 -2.16 -15.88
N LEU A 110 1.68 -0.93 -15.60
CA LEU A 110 1.14 -0.09 -14.54
C LEU A 110 -0.35 0.24 -14.72
N THR A 111 -0.75 0.61 -15.94
CA THR A 111 -2.11 1.03 -16.25
C THR A 111 -3.10 -0.12 -16.08
N ALA A 112 -2.76 -1.29 -16.58
CA ALA A 112 -3.51 -2.52 -16.46
C ALA A 112 -3.60 -2.96 -15.00
N TRP A 113 -2.49 -2.91 -14.27
CA TRP A 113 -2.45 -3.24 -12.85
C TRP A 113 -3.37 -2.33 -12.02
N ARG A 114 -3.32 -1.01 -12.28
CA ARG A 114 -4.20 -0.02 -11.64
C ARG A 114 -5.66 -0.26 -12.00
N ALA A 115 -5.96 -0.49 -13.28
CA ALA A 115 -7.32 -0.74 -13.75
C ALA A 115 -7.92 -1.99 -13.10
N GLY A 116 -7.15 -3.05 -12.94
CA GLY A 116 -7.57 -4.26 -12.24
C GLY A 116 -7.89 -4.01 -10.76
N ALA A 117 -7.05 -3.22 -10.07
CA ALA A 117 -7.32 -2.82 -8.69
C ALA A 117 -8.62 -2.00 -8.57
N GLN A 118 -8.83 -1.05 -9.48
CA GLN A 118 -10.06 -0.24 -9.51
C GLN A 118 -11.30 -1.08 -9.83
N ALA A 119 -11.19 -2.07 -10.72
CA ALA A 119 -12.27 -2.99 -11.02
C ALA A 119 -12.66 -3.84 -9.81
N MET A 120 -11.67 -4.34 -9.05
CA MET A 120 -11.89 -5.03 -7.78
C MET A 120 -12.59 -4.12 -6.77
N ALA A 121 -12.11 -2.89 -6.61
CA ALA A 121 -12.72 -1.90 -5.71
C ALA A 121 -14.18 -1.62 -6.06
N ALA A 122 -14.46 -1.44 -7.36
CA ALA A 122 -15.81 -1.21 -7.85
C ALA A 122 -16.74 -2.40 -7.63
N ARG A 123 -16.26 -3.62 -7.89
CA ARG A 123 -16.99 -4.88 -7.63
C ARG A 123 -17.37 -5.01 -6.17
N ASP A 124 -16.44 -4.70 -5.28
CA ASP A 124 -16.58 -4.98 -3.85
C ASP A 124 -17.15 -3.79 -3.05
N GLY A 125 -17.32 -2.62 -3.67
CA GLY A 125 -17.78 -1.40 -3.01
C GLY A 125 -16.72 -0.74 -2.12
N HIS A 126 -15.44 -0.99 -2.39
CA HIS A 126 -14.32 -0.52 -1.56
C HIS A 126 -13.66 0.74 -2.09
N LEU A 127 -12.94 1.42 -1.20
CA LEU A 127 -11.85 2.30 -1.59
C LEU A 127 -10.66 1.47 -2.07
N THR A 128 -9.77 2.09 -2.83
CA THR A 128 -8.44 1.53 -3.06
C THR A 128 -7.43 2.64 -2.91
N MET A 129 -6.47 2.40 -2.02
CA MET A 129 -5.30 3.23 -1.90
C MET A 129 -4.17 2.59 -2.70
N PHE A 130 -3.35 3.41 -3.33
CA PHE A 130 -2.23 2.93 -4.13
C PHE A 130 -0.92 3.24 -3.44
N GLY A 131 -0.01 2.28 -3.46
CA GLY A 131 1.38 2.47 -3.05
C GLY A 131 2.32 2.30 -4.23
N LEU A 132 3.50 2.90 -4.15
CA LEU A 132 4.64 2.53 -4.99
C LEU A 132 5.75 1.95 -4.12
N ASN A 133 6.20 0.73 -4.42
CA ASN A 133 7.48 0.22 -3.93
C ASN A 133 8.59 0.77 -4.84
N TRP A 134 9.45 1.63 -4.32
CA TRP A 134 10.57 2.18 -5.09
C TRP A 134 11.95 1.71 -4.60
N ILE A 135 11.99 0.88 -3.55
CA ILE A 135 13.24 0.38 -2.97
C ILE A 135 13.79 -0.74 -3.84
N ASN A 136 12.91 -1.69 -4.15
CA ASN A 136 13.20 -2.91 -4.91
C ASN A 136 12.06 -3.20 -5.89
N GLY A 137 11.33 -2.15 -6.27
CA GLY A 137 10.15 -2.27 -7.12
C GLY A 137 10.43 -2.17 -8.61
N GLY A 138 11.69 -2.06 -9.03
CA GLY A 138 12.08 -2.24 -10.42
C GLY A 138 12.04 -3.71 -10.85
N THR A 139 12.34 -3.97 -12.12
CA THR A 139 12.51 -5.34 -12.63
C THR A 139 13.76 -5.96 -12.02
N GLN A 140 13.66 -7.19 -11.48
CA GLN A 140 14.84 -7.89 -10.96
C GLN A 140 15.80 -8.22 -12.10
N ASP A 141 17.05 -7.85 -11.92
CA ASP A 141 18.13 -8.18 -12.83
C ASP A 141 18.83 -9.46 -12.38
N LYS A 142 18.38 -10.58 -12.93
CA LYS A 142 18.83 -11.92 -12.56
C LYS A 142 20.11 -12.35 -13.28
N ASP A 143 20.76 -11.45 -14.01
CA ASP A 143 22.01 -11.76 -14.68
C ASP A 143 23.22 -11.71 -13.73
N ALA A 144 24.38 -12.09 -14.28
CA ALA A 144 25.62 -12.10 -13.51
C ALA A 144 26.18 -10.68 -13.27
N THR A 145 25.76 -9.70 -14.06
CA THR A 145 26.32 -8.34 -14.13
C THR A 145 25.64 -7.33 -13.21
N TRP A 146 24.40 -7.55 -12.79
CA TRP A 146 23.60 -6.66 -11.92
C TRP A 146 23.75 -5.18 -12.31
N ASP A 147 23.21 -4.83 -13.46
CA ASP A 147 23.34 -3.51 -14.06
C ASP A 147 22.00 -2.82 -14.39
N CYS A 148 20.87 -3.48 -14.12
CA CYS A 148 19.53 -2.88 -14.16
C CYS A 148 19.18 -2.19 -15.49
N ARG A 149 19.65 -2.73 -16.63
CA ARG A 149 19.59 -2.09 -17.97
C ARG A 149 18.20 -1.94 -18.60
N THR A 150 17.18 -2.71 -18.21
CA THR A 150 15.82 -2.59 -18.79
C THR A 150 15.04 -1.44 -18.17
N GLU A 151 14.27 -0.72 -19.00
CA GLU A 151 13.39 0.42 -18.66
C GLU A 151 13.57 0.98 -17.24
N GLY A 152 14.53 1.90 -17.10
CA GLY A 152 14.68 2.83 -15.99
C GLY A 152 15.08 2.27 -14.61
N GLY A 153 15.65 1.07 -14.53
CA GLY A 153 16.21 0.61 -13.27
C GLY A 153 17.49 1.34 -12.84
N VAL A 154 17.60 1.75 -11.57
CA VAL A 154 18.88 1.92 -10.87
C VAL A 154 19.10 0.74 -9.96
N ILE A 155 20.36 0.47 -9.61
CA ILE A 155 20.72 -0.57 -8.64
C ILE A 155 19.91 -0.35 -7.35
N GLY A 156 19.12 -1.37 -6.97
CA GLY A 156 18.34 -1.41 -5.75
C GLY A 156 19.22 -1.74 -4.54
N GLU A 157 18.64 -1.70 -3.34
CA GLU A 157 19.40 -1.93 -2.11
C GLU A 157 19.95 -3.37 -2.03
N ASN A 158 19.15 -4.35 -2.49
CA ASN A 158 19.47 -5.77 -2.36
C ASN A 158 19.58 -6.42 -3.73
N ARG A 159 20.77 -6.94 -4.11
CA ARG A 159 20.92 -7.77 -5.31
C ARG A 159 19.95 -8.97 -5.25
N PRO A 160 19.25 -9.35 -6.34
CA PRO A 160 19.30 -8.83 -7.71
C PRO A 160 18.24 -7.75 -8.01
N ASN A 161 17.71 -7.06 -7.00
CA ASN A 161 16.64 -6.10 -7.21
C ASN A 161 17.16 -4.80 -7.85
N CYS A 162 16.28 -4.18 -8.62
CA CYS A 162 16.45 -2.83 -9.14
C CYS A 162 15.38 -1.91 -8.54
N ALA A 163 15.64 -0.61 -8.56
CA ALA A 163 14.73 0.45 -8.17
C ALA A 163 14.36 1.31 -9.39
N PRO A 164 13.18 1.93 -9.43
CA PRO A 164 12.85 2.90 -10.48
C PRO A 164 13.74 4.15 -10.42
N THR A 165 13.99 4.75 -11.59
CA THR A 165 14.57 6.11 -11.69
C THR A 165 13.63 7.18 -11.11
N PRO A 166 14.13 8.37 -10.75
CA PRO A 166 13.27 9.49 -10.31
C PRO A 166 12.18 9.86 -11.32
N THR A 167 12.49 9.82 -12.61
CA THR A 167 11.51 10.07 -13.69
C THR A 167 10.40 9.03 -13.69
N GLN A 168 10.75 7.74 -13.53
CA GLN A 168 9.76 6.69 -13.41
C GLN A 168 8.93 6.84 -12.14
N VAL A 169 9.55 7.12 -10.99
CA VAL A 169 8.84 7.39 -9.74
C VAL A 169 7.78 8.47 -9.94
N ALA A 170 8.14 9.60 -10.53
CA ALA A 170 7.18 10.68 -10.80
C ALA A 170 6.05 10.22 -11.73
N SER A 171 6.40 9.59 -12.87
CA SER A 171 5.43 9.14 -13.85
C SER A 171 4.47 8.08 -13.28
N TRP A 172 4.99 7.13 -12.51
CA TRP A 172 4.22 6.04 -11.95
C TRP A 172 3.34 6.51 -10.82
N LEU A 173 3.80 7.41 -9.95
CA LEU A 173 2.95 8.00 -8.92
C LEU A 173 1.82 8.83 -9.53
N LEU A 174 2.07 9.65 -10.54
CA LEU A 174 1.00 10.39 -11.24
C LEU A 174 -0.02 9.46 -11.88
N ALA A 175 0.42 8.32 -12.41
CA ALA A 175 -0.48 7.30 -12.94
C ALA A 175 -1.23 6.54 -11.82
N LEU A 176 -0.56 6.15 -10.72
CA LEU A 176 -1.16 5.43 -9.59
C LEU A 176 -2.13 6.28 -8.77
N CYS A 177 -1.98 7.60 -8.82
CA CYS A 177 -2.72 8.55 -8.00
C CYS A 177 -3.77 9.33 -8.81
N PRO A 178 -4.71 8.66 -9.52
CA PRO A 178 -5.82 9.39 -10.10
C PRO A 178 -6.68 9.96 -8.97
N ARG A 179 -7.48 10.96 -9.31
CA ARG A 179 -8.41 11.61 -8.37
C ARG A 179 -9.38 10.64 -7.66
N SER A 180 -9.62 9.46 -8.21
CA SER A 180 -10.47 8.42 -7.62
C SER A 180 -9.76 7.52 -6.60
N ALA A 181 -8.45 7.65 -6.41
CA ALA A 181 -7.72 6.89 -5.40
C ALA A 181 -8.12 7.33 -3.98
N GLY A 182 -8.24 6.36 -3.09
CA GLY A 182 -8.49 6.60 -1.65
C GLY A 182 -7.28 7.22 -0.93
N GLY A 183 -6.13 7.28 -1.59
CA GLY A 183 -4.87 7.81 -1.07
C GLY A 183 -3.69 7.25 -1.84
N CYS A 184 -2.55 7.91 -1.69
CA CYS A 184 -1.30 7.51 -2.31
C CYS A 184 -0.16 7.45 -1.30
N LEU A 185 0.57 6.34 -1.35
CA LEU A 185 1.65 6.04 -0.44
C LEU A 185 2.90 5.67 -1.21
N ILE A 186 4.03 5.81 -0.54
CA ILE A 186 5.33 5.41 -1.07
C ILE A 186 5.96 4.56 0.00
N TRP A 187 6.40 3.38 -0.40
CA TRP A 187 7.18 2.53 0.47
C TRP A 187 8.65 2.86 0.30
N THR A 188 9.25 3.41 1.35
CA THR A 188 10.64 3.88 1.43
C THR A 188 11.28 3.36 2.72
N ASP A 189 12.58 3.10 2.68
CA ASP A 189 13.36 2.54 3.79
C ASP A 189 14.46 3.46 4.32
N ASP A 190 14.90 4.47 3.56
CA ASP A 190 15.92 5.38 4.06
C ASP A 190 15.88 6.81 3.47
N GLY A 191 16.67 7.70 4.09
CA GLY A 191 16.85 9.08 3.64
C GLY A 191 17.61 9.20 2.31
N THR A 192 18.41 8.19 1.94
CA THR A 192 19.21 8.18 0.71
C THR A 192 18.32 8.08 -0.52
N THR A 193 17.39 7.13 -0.52
CA THR A 193 16.41 6.91 -1.60
C THR A 193 15.43 8.06 -1.68
N ALA A 194 14.99 8.59 -0.53
CA ALA A 194 14.16 9.78 -0.46
C ALA A 194 14.88 11.01 -1.05
N GLY A 195 16.16 11.20 -0.74
CA GLY A 195 16.99 12.28 -1.27
C GLY A 195 17.14 12.21 -2.80
N ARG A 196 17.43 11.02 -3.35
CA ARG A 196 17.51 10.79 -4.80
C ARG A 196 16.21 11.15 -5.52
N ASN A 197 15.07 10.88 -4.89
CA ASN A 197 13.75 11.07 -5.48
C ASN A 197 13.07 12.37 -5.05
N ALA A 198 13.72 13.25 -4.28
CA ALA A 198 13.11 14.45 -3.71
C ALA A 198 12.46 15.36 -4.78
N GLY A 199 13.15 15.58 -5.90
CA GLY A 199 12.59 16.36 -7.02
C GLY A 199 11.38 15.70 -7.70
N ALA A 200 11.38 14.36 -7.81
CA ALA A 200 10.26 13.60 -8.33
C ALA A 200 9.05 13.70 -7.39
N LEU A 201 9.27 13.55 -6.08
CA LEU A 201 8.23 13.73 -5.06
C LEU A 201 7.64 15.13 -5.07
N GLN A 202 8.49 16.15 -5.16
CA GLN A 202 8.04 17.53 -5.26
C GLN A 202 7.17 17.73 -6.50
N THR A 203 7.57 17.21 -7.65
CA THR A 203 6.79 17.27 -8.89
C THR A 203 5.42 16.60 -8.74
N VAL A 204 5.37 15.41 -8.13
CA VAL A 204 4.12 14.69 -7.85
C VAL A 204 3.23 15.50 -6.93
N ARG A 205 3.77 15.98 -5.80
CA ARG A 205 3.04 16.82 -4.83
C ARG A 205 2.46 18.05 -5.51
N ASP A 206 3.27 18.79 -6.25
CA ASP A 206 2.87 20.05 -6.89
C ASP A 206 1.84 19.83 -8.02
N SER A 207 1.85 18.64 -8.62
CA SER A 207 0.83 18.22 -9.60
C SER A 207 -0.49 17.83 -8.92
N LEU A 208 -0.42 17.02 -7.86
CA LEU A 208 -1.61 16.58 -7.12
C LEU A 208 -2.27 17.72 -6.34
N ALA A 209 -1.50 18.68 -5.82
CA ALA A 209 -2.01 19.85 -5.10
C ALA A 209 -2.88 20.77 -5.99
N ARG A 210 -2.75 20.68 -7.33
CA ARG A 210 -3.59 21.41 -8.29
C ARG A 210 -4.93 20.71 -8.55
N LEU A 211 -5.06 19.45 -8.15
CA LEU A 211 -6.31 18.73 -8.28
C LEU A 211 -7.26 19.18 -7.16
N PRO A 212 -8.54 19.43 -7.45
CA PRO A 212 -9.47 19.79 -6.39
C PRO A 212 -9.64 18.62 -5.42
N ALA A 213 -9.58 18.91 -4.11
CA ALA A 213 -9.73 17.91 -3.07
C ALA A 213 -11.04 17.11 -3.23
N VAL A 214 -10.96 15.79 -3.06
CA VAL A 214 -12.14 14.91 -3.00
C VAL A 214 -12.19 14.33 -1.61
N PRO A 215 -13.25 14.61 -0.82
CA PRO A 215 -13.41 13.99 0.48
C PRO A 215 -13.49 12.46 0.30
N LEU A 216 -12.74 11.72 1.10
CA LEU A 216 -12.91 10.27 1.24
C LEU A 216 -14.25 10.01 1.93
N ARG A 217 -15.34 9.98 1.15
CA ARG A 217 -16.64 9.58 1.69
C ARG A 217 -16.76 8.07 1.59
N ARG A 218 -17.08 7.42 2.71
CA ARG A 218 -17.66 6.07 2.65
C ARG A 218 -18.84 6.13 1.69
N ARG A 219 -18.90 5.21 0.73
CA ARG A 219 -20.17 4.93 0.06
C ARG A 219 -21.12 4.41 1.14
N PRO A 220 -22.34 4.98 1.27
CA PRO A 220 -23.33 4.51 2.24
C PRO A 220 -23.70 3.05 1.99
#